data_AF-A0A957I0Y4-F1
#
_entry.id   AF-A0A957I0Y4-F1
#
_cell.length_a   1.000
_cell.length_b   1.000
_cell.length_c   1.000
_cell.angle_alpha   90.00
_cell.angle_beta   90.00
_cell.angle_gamma   90.00
#
_symmetry.space_group_name_H-M   'P 1'
#
loop_
_entity.id
_entity.type
_entity.pdbx_description
1 polymer ?
#
loop_
_entity_poly.entity_id
_entity_poly.type
_entity_poly.pdbx_seq_one_letter_code
_entity_poly.pdbx_strand_id
1 'polypeptide(L)'
;MDIVERSSLTLFSRLAPGDTPSTSPLVTLTPYAWPSYRRITLAEGGDAGASFNITGDVADEASMEYWLENWLAAHFVEEYGGETCFVGRIHTMRLTYNGIFLVYSLDSCWNKIACRYTSVVDGQQYLSSFEEDSDSQAVWGVRELILEPEDIIGGAEATALAQDALAELAQPRVWRGDVDFAATAKPVLKVEVEGYPATLDVKHHNDTSTATQDAD
;
A
#
# COMPACT_ATOMS: atom_id res chain seq x y z
N MET A 1 -16.75 -34.89 10.35
CA MET A 1 -16.97 -33.73 9.45
C MET A 1 -16.06 -32.67 9.98
N ASP A 2 -14.80 -32.71 9.56
CA ASP A 2 -13.76 -31.87 10.13
C ASP A 2 -13.96 -30.45 9.61
N ILE A 3 -14.46 -29.59 10.48
CA ILE A 3 -14.31 -28.16 10.33
C ILE A 3 -12.82 -27.92 10.53
N VAL A 4 -12.05 -27.97 9.44
CA VAL A 4 -10.76 -27.29 9.42
C VAL A 4 -11.12 -25.84 9.72
N GLU A 5 -10.82 -25.37 10.94
CA GLU A 5 -10.87 -23.95 11.26
C GLU A 5 -9.99 -23.27 10.21
N ARG A 6 -10.63 -22.59 9.25
CA ARG A 6 -9.91 -21.83 8.24
C ARG A 6 -9.70 -20.45 8.82
N SER A 7 -8.55 -19.84 8.55
CA SER A 7 -8.32 -18.45 8.92
C SER A 7 -9.43 -17.58 8.34
N SER A 8 -9.97 -16.67 9.15
CA SER A 8 -10.81 -15.57 8.68
C SER A 8 -9.92 -14.49 8.10
N LEU A 9 -10.26 -14.04 6.89
CA LEU A 9 -9.59 -12.95 6.21
C LEU A 9 -10.57 -11.78 6.15
N THR A 10 -10.15 -10.62 6.64
CA THR A 10 -11.02 -9.48 6.82
C THR A 10 -10.33 -8.21 6.32
N LEU A 11 -11.08 -7.38 5.62
CA LEU A 11 -10.63 -6.06 5.21
C LEU A 11 -11.35 -5.00 6.04
N PHE A 12 -10.60 -4.00 6.46
CA PHE A 12 -11.08 -2.81 7.15
C PHE A 12 -10.76 -1.57 6.31
N SER A 13 -11.34 -0.43 6.69
CA SER A 13 -11.04 0.83 6.02
C SER A 13 -9.55 1.13 6.05
N ARG A 14 -9.11 1.99 5.12
CA ARG A 14 -7.76 2.56 5.16
C ARG A 14 -7.54 3.16 6.54
N LEU A 15 -6.34 2.96 7.08
CA LEU A 15 -5.93 3.62 8.31
C LEU A 15 -5.20 4.90 7.94
N ALA A 16 -5.68 6.03 8.42
CA ALA A 16 -4.85 7.23 8.40
C ALA A 16 -3.69 7.04 9.40
N PRO A 17 -2.56 7.75 9.22
CA PRO A 17 -1.47 7.72 10.19
C PRO A 17 -1.97 8.09 11.60
N GLY A 18 -1.82 7.16 12.55
CA GLY A 18 -2.23 7.35 13.96
C GLY A 18 -3.67 6.91 14.29
N ASP A 19 -4.45 6.45 13.31
CA ASP A 19 -5.79 5.91 13.56
C ASP A 19 -5.73 4.48 14.12
N THR A 20 -6.68 4.16 14.99
CA THR A 20 -6.94 2.78 15.39
C THR A 20 -7.78 2.06 14.32
N PRO A 21 -7.57 0.75 14.10
CA PRO A 21 -8.39 0.00 13.17
C PRO A 21 -9.87 0.09 13.51
N SER A 22 -10.70 0.35 12.49
CA SER A 22 -12.15 0.25 12.62
C SER A 22 -12.52 -1.12 13.19
N THR A 23 -13.42 -1.14 14.17
CA THR A 23 -13.98 -2.41 14.69
C THR A 23 -15.01 -3.03 13.75
N SER A 24 -15.46 -2.28 12.74
CA SER A 24 -16.40 -2.74 11.73
C SER A 24 -15.66 -3.07 10.42
N PRO A 25 -15.73 -4.32 9.94
CA PRO A 25 -15.08 -4.72 8.71
C PRO A 25 -15.78 -4.11 7.49
N LEU A 26 -15.00 -3.72 6.48
CA LEU A 26 -15.51 -3.38 5.15
C LEU A 26 -16.05 -4.62 4.44
N VAL A 27 -15.30 -5.72 4.50
CA VAL A 27 -15.68 -6.98 3.86
C VAL A 27 -15.01 -8.17 4.54
N THR A 28 -15.71 -9.30 4.55
CA THR A 28 -15.12 -10.61 4.84
C THR A 28 -14.56 -11.20 3.54
N LEU A 29 -13.25 -11.36 3.45
CA LEU A 29 -12.51 -11.82 2.27
C LEU A 29 -12.46 -13.35 2.14
N THR A 30 -12.68 -14.08 3.24
CA THR A 30 -12.58 -15.55 3.28
C THR A 30 -13.28 -16.27 2.11
N PRO A 31 -14.52 -15.92 1.70
CA PRO A 31 -15.19 -16.60 0.59
C PRO A 31 -14.55 -16.35 -0.77
N TYR A 32 -13.83 -15.24 -0.93
CA TYR A 32 -13.26 -14.78 -2.20
C TYR A 32 -11.80 -15.19 -2.38
N ALA A 33 -11.03 -15.21 -1.29
CA ALA A 33 -9.59 -15.42 -1.32
C ALA A 33 -9.18 -16.90 -1.31
N TRP A 34 -9.99 -17.79 -0.73
CA TRP A 34 -9.71 -19.22 -0.72
C TRP A 34 -10.11 -19.89 -2.05
N PRO A 35 -9.33 -20.85 -2.58
CA PRO A 35 -8.16 -21.50 -1.97
C PRO A 35 -6.81 -20.83 -2.31
N SER A 36 -6.83 -19.64 -2.93
CA SER A 36 -5.64 -19.02 -3.51
C SER A 36 -4.75 -18.29 -2.49
N TYR A 37 -5.26 -18.00 -1.29
CA TYR A 37 -4.53 -17.28 -0.25
C TYR A 37 -3.19 -17.93 0.11
N ARG A 38 -2.12 -17.14 0.08
CA ARG A 38 -0.77 -17.51 0.51
C ARG A 38 -0.19 -16.39 1.35
N ARG A 39 0.51 -16.74 2.42
CA ARG A 39 1.25 -15.83 3.29
C ARG A 39 2.73 -16.18 3.28
N ILE A 40 3.57 -15.17 3.43
CA ILE A 40 5.02 -15.26 3.59
C ILE A 40 5.37 -14.67 4.95
N THR A 41 6.05 -15.47 5.76
CA THR A 41 6.58 -15.10 7.08
C THR A 41 8.11 -15.22 7.02
N LEU A 42 8.84 -14.25 7.56
CA LEU A 42 10.30 -14.27 7.57
C LEU A 42 10.83 -15.31 8.56
N ALA A 43 12.04 -15.82 8.28
CA ALA A 43 12.69 -16.85 9.10
C ALA A 43 12.98 -16.37 10.54
N GLU A 44 13.18 -15.06 10.72
CA GLU A 44 13.46 -14.42 12.02
C GLU A 44 12.17 -14.05 12.77
N GLY A 45 11.00 -14.40 12.21
CA GLY A 45 9.70 -13.92 12.64
C GLY A 45 9.29 -12.64 11.91
N GLY A 46 7.99 -12.38 11.84
CA GLY A 46 7.44 -11.20 11.18
C GLY A 46 6.76 -11.51 9.86
N ASP A 47 5.66 -10.81 9.66
CA ASP A 47 4.80 -10.89 8.48
C ASP A 47 5.41 -10.08 7.34
N ALA A 48 5.85 -10.76 6.28
CA ALA A 48 6.42 -10.11 5.11
C ALA A 48 5.32 -9.66 4.14
N GLY A 49 4.40 -10.58 3.84
CA GLY A 49 3.31 -10.28 2.93
C GLY A 49 2.36 -11.44 2.73
N ALA A 50 1.26 -11.17 2.04
CA ALA A 50 0.29 -12.15 1.65
C ALA A 50 -0.24 -11.86 0.24
N SER A 51 -0.83 -12.86 -0.41
CA SER A 51 -1.45 -12.69 -1.72
C SER A 51 -2.62 -13.64 -1.91
N PHE A 52 -3.59 -13.21 -2.70
CA PHE A 52 -4.72 -14.02 -3.12
C PHE A 52 -5.29 -13.50 -4.45
N ASN A 53 -6.08 -14.33 -5.11
CA ASN A 53 -6.79 -14.03 -6.34
C ASN A 53 -8.29 -14.14 -6.08
N ILE A 54 -9.04 -13.15 -6.56
CA ILE A 54 -10.50 -13.24 -6.68
C ILE A 54 -10.81 -13.45 -8.15
N THR A 55 -11.56 -14.52 -8.47
CA THR A 55 -11.88 -14.90 -9.85
C THR A 55 -13.33 -14.60 -10.19
N GLY A 56 -13.63 -14.53 -11.50
CA GLY A 56 -14.98 -14.34 -12.03
C GLY A 56 -15.98 -15.46 -11.68
N ASP A 57 -15.56 -16.45 -10.90
CA ASP A 57 -16.43 -17.51 -10.35
C ASP A 57 -17.16 -17.06 -9.08
N VAL A 58 -16.59 -16.11 -8.33
CA VAL A 58 -17.06 -15.70 -7.00
C VAL A 58 -17.41 -14.22 -6.91
N ALA A 59 -17.03 -13.43 -7.92
CA ALA A 59 -17.35 -12.01 -8.02
C ALA A 59 -17.52 -11.61 -9.49
N ASP A 60 -18.35 -10.62 -9.77
CA ASP A 60 -18.49 -10.05 -11.11
C ASP A 60 -17.42 -8.98 -11.39
N GLU A 61 -17.31 -8.59 -12.67
CA GLU A 61 -16.34 -7.59 -13.15
C GLU A 61 -16.52 -6.23 -12.45
N ALA A 62 -17.77 -5.76 -12.31
CA ALA A 62 -18.07 -4.48 -11.69
C ALA A 62 -17.64 -4.43 -10.20
N SER A 63 -17.82 -5.53 -9.47
CA SER A 63 -17.34 -5.63 -8.08
C SER A 63 -15.82 -5.56 -8.03
N MET A 64 -15.13 -6.24 -8.94
CA MET A 64 -13.66 -6.22 -8.97
C MET A 64 -13.08 -4.87 -9.36
N GLU A 65 -13.71 -4.15 -10.30
CA GLU A 65 -13.34 -2.78 -10.65
C GLU A 65 -13.53 -1.85 -9.45
N TYR A 66 -14.69 -1.93 -8.77
CA TYR A 66 -14.94 -1.17 -7.55
C TYR A 66 -13.90 -1.48 -6.47
N TRP A 67 -13.55 -2.76 -6.26
CA TRP A 67 -12.52 -3.13 -5.29
C TRP A 67 -11.14 -2.63 -5.69
N LEU A 68 -10.76 -2.68 -6.97
CA LEU A 68 -9.50 -2.15 -7.48
C LEU A 68 -9.32 -0.66 -7.12
N GLU A 69 -10.38 0.13 -7.24
CA GLU A 69 -10.36 1.57 -6.94
C GLU A 69 -10.39 1.88 -5.44
N ASN A 70 -11.01 1.00 -4.63
CA ASN A 70 -11.33 1.33 -3.24
C ASN A 70 -10.47 0.59 -2.21
N TRP A 71 -9.93 -0.59 -2.53
CA TRP A 71 -9.22 -1.43 -1.56
C TRP A 71 -7.73 -1.15 -1.44
N LEU A 72 -7.12 -0.38 -2.35
CA LEU A 72 -5.72 0.00 -2.19
C LEU A 72 -5.51 0.71 -0.84
N ALA A 73 -4.39 0.39 -0.15
CA ALA A 73 -4.07 0.80 1.22
C ALA A 73 -5.06 0.38 2.32
N ALA A 74 -6.11 -0.40 2.00
CA ALA A 74 -7.03 -0.89 3.00
C ALA A 74 -6.33 -1.88 3.95
N HIS A 75 -6.75 -1.85 5.22
CA HIS A 75 -6.15 -2.66 6.28
C HIS A 75 -6.64 -4.11 6.20
N PHE A 76 -5.70 -5.04 6.19
CA PHE A 76 -5.95 -6.47 6.04
C PHE A 76 -5.54 -7.20 7.31
N VAL A 77 -6.45 -8.05 7.80
CA VAL A 77 -6.22 -8.87 8.99
C VAL A 77 -6.54 -10.33 8.65
N GLU A 78 -5.62 -11.21 9.02
CA GLU A 78 -5.88 -12.65 9.13
C GLU A 78 -6.04 -13.01 10.61
N GLU A 79 -7.11 -13.73 10.94
CA GLU A 79 -7.30 -14.32 12.26
C GLU A 79 -7.44 -15.84 12.14
N TYR A 80 -6.90 -16.58 13.11
CA TYR A 80 -7.05 -18.03 13.23
C TYR A 80 -7.33 -18.37 14.68
N GLY A 81 -8.38 -19.14 14.95
CA GLY A 81 -8.77 -19.48 16.32
C GLY A 81 -9.13 -18.26 17.20
N GLY A 82 -9.48 -17.11 16.59
CA GLY A 82 -9.73 -15.85 17.28
C GLY A 82 -8.48 -15.04 17.62
N GLU A 83 -7.29 -15.49 17.20
CA GLU A 83 -6.04 -14.75 17.36
C GLU A 83 -5.59 -14.14 16.04
N THR A 84 -5.10 -12.89 16.09
CA THR A 84 -4.54 -12.20 14.94
C THR A 84 -3.22 -12.84 14.53
N CYS A 85 -3.17 -13.35 13.29
CA CYS A 85 -2.05 -14.12 12.77
C CYS A 85 -1.26 -13.38 11.69
N PHE A 86 -1.85 -12.37 11.05
CA PHE A 86 -1.18 -11.49 10.10
C PHE A 86 -1.90 -10.15 10.04
N VAL A 87 -1.13 -9.07 9.97
CA VAL A 87 -1.65 -7.71 9.80
C VAL A 87 -0.83 -6.99 8.72
N GLY A 88 -1.53 -6.37 7.78
CA GLY A 88 -0.89 -5.63 6.70
C GLY A 88 -1.83 -4.67 6.00
N ARG A 89 -1.37 -4.12 4.87
CA ARG A 89 -2.17 -3.29 3.98
C ARG A 89 -2.15 -3.84 2.57
N ILE A 90 -3.22 -3.64 1.82
CA ILE A 90 -3.22 -3.92 0.38
C ILE A 90 -2.26 -2.95 -0.32
N HIS A 91 -1.18 -3.48 -0.88
CA HIS A 91 -0.10 -2.70 -1.48
C HIS A 91 -0.21 -2.61 -3.00
N THR A 92 -0.56 -3.74 -3.63
CA THR A 92 -0.70 -3.83 -5.07
C THR A 92 -1.95 -4.63 -5.42
N MET A 93 -2.69 -4.15 -6.42
CA MET A 93 -3.84 -4.83 -6.98
C MET A 93 -3.73 -4.87 -8.50
N ARG A 94 -4.03 -6.01 -9.09
CA ARG A 94 -4.02 -6.20 -10.54
C ARG A 94 -5.30 -6.87 -11.02
N LEU A 95 -6.10 -6.16 -11.78
CA LEU A 95 -7.27 -6.71 -12.47
C LEU A 95 -6.89 -7.11 -13.89
N THR A 96 -7.23 -8.33 -14.30
CA THR A 96 -7.03 -8.83 -15.67
C THR A 96 -8.36 -9.31 -16.22
N TYR A 97 -8.80 -8.76 -17.36
CA TYR A 97 -10.08 -9.05 -18.00
C TYR A 97 -10.07 -8.56 -19.45
N ASN A 98 -10.87 -9.17 -20.33
CA ASN A 98 -11.06 -8.72 -21.72
C ASN A 98 -9.77 -8.44 -22.52
N GLY A 99 -8.71 -9.22 -22.27
CA GLY A 99 -7.41 -9.06 -22.94
C GLY A 99 -6.61 -7.84 -22.49
N ILE A 100 -7.01 -7.17 -21.41
CA ILE A 100 -6.27 -6.07 -20.79
C ILE A 100 -5.93 -6.39 -19.33
N PHE A 101 -5.00 -5.62 -18.77
CA PHE A 101 -4.78 -5.58 -17.34
C PHE A 101 -4.69 -4.15 -16.84
N LEU A 102 -5.13 -3.95 -15.60
CA LEU A 102 -5.00 -2.72 -14.83
C LEU A 102 -4.21 -3.04 -13.56
N VAL A 103 -3.20 -2.23 -13.23
CA VAL A 103 -2.44 -2.35 -11.98
C VAL A 103 -2.51 -1.05 -11.21
N TYR A 104 -2.85 -1.16 -9.93
CA TYR A 104 -2.74 -0.09 -8.93
C TYR A 104 -1.68 -0.53 -7.92
N SER A 105 -0.70 0.33 -7.63
CA SER A 105 0.31 0.04 -6.61
C SER A 105 0.77 1.30 -5.89
N LEU A 106 0.98 1.16 -4.58
CA LEU A 106 1.63 2.16 -3.76
C LEU A 106 3.12 2.35 -4.10
N ASP A 107 3.72 1.45 -4.90
CA ASP A 107 5.11 1.57 -5.37
C ASP A 107 5.37 2.84 -6.20
N SER A 108 4.32 3.40 -6.81
CA SER A 108 4.39 4.65 -7.58
C SER A 108 4.06 5.92 -6.79
N CYS A 109 3.62 5.78 -5.53
CA CYS A 109 3.12 6.89 -4.73
C CYS A 109 4.25 7.49 -3.89
N TRP A 110 4.64 8.73 -4.17
CA TRP A 110 5.60 9.53 -3.40
C TRP A 110 4.95 10.87 -3.07
N ASN A 111 4.52 11.03 -1.81
CA ASN A 111 3.72 12.18 -1.36
C ASN A 111 4.46 13.08 -0.36
N LYS A 112 5.78 12.89 -0.27
CA LYS A 112 6.72 13.74 0.44
C LYS A 112 8.04 13.76 -0.32
N ILE A 113 8.37 14.86 -0.98
CA ILE A 113 9.50 14.92 -1.91
C ILE A 113 10.43 16.07 -1.56
N ALA A 114 11.74 15.80 -1.54
CA ALA A 114 12.77 16.81 -1.47
C ALA A 114 13.77 16.61 -2.62
N CYS A 115 14.58 17.63 -2.91
CA CYS A 115 15.60 17.56 -3.96
C CYS A 115 16.96 17.97 -3.40
N ARG A 116 17.99 17.19 -3.70
CA ARG A 116 19.39 17.59 -3.45
C ARG A 116 19.80 18.63 -4.48
N TYR A 117 20.63 19.58 -4.07
CA TYR A 117 21.19 20.60 -4.95
C TYR A 117 22.58 21.02 -4.50
N THR A 118 23.38 21.56 -5.42
CA THR A 118 24.71 22.09 -5.09
C THR A 118 24.64 23.61 -5.08
N SER A 119 24.95 24.22 -3.94
CA SER A 119 24.93 25.67 -3.79
C SER A 119 26.07 26.30 -4.60
N VAL A 120 25.72 27.33 -5.38
CA VAL A 120 26.69 28.15 -6.12
C VAL A 120 27.54 29.05 -5.22
N VAL A 121 27.14 29.24 -3.96
CA VAL A 121 27.81 30.15 -3.02
C VAL A 121 29.06 29.51 -2.40
N ASP A 122 29.01 28.21 -2.12
CA ASP A 122 30.03 27.48 -1.36
C ASP A 122 30.35 26.09 -1.93
N GLY A 123 29.67 25.67 -3.00
CA GLY A 123 29.88 24.38 -3.67
C GLY A 123 29.45 23.17 -2.85
N GLN A 124 28.71 23.37 -1.74
CA GLN A 124 28.24 22.28 -0.89
C GLN A 124 26.89 21.73 -1.37
N GLN A 125 26.65 20.45 -1.07
CA GLN A 125 25.35 19.84 -1.30
C GLN A 125 24.39 20.18 -0.16
N TYR A 126 23.20 20.60 -0.54
CA TYR A 126 22.09 20.91 0.34
C TYR A 126 20.86 20.10 -0.08
N LEU A 127 19.90 20.00 0.83
CA LEU A 127 18.58 19.41 0.58
C LEU A 127 17.56 20.56 0.61
N SER A 128 16.61 20.58 -0.33
CA SER A 128 15.46 21.48 -0.25
C SER A 128 14.58 21.13 0.96
N SER A 129 13.63 22.00 1.30
CA SER A 129 12.50 21.58 2.12
C SER A 129 11.77 20.42 1.47
N PHE A 130 11.11 19.60 2.28
CA PHE A 130 10.15 18.62 1.78
C PHE A 130 8.89 19.36 1.33
N GLU A 131 8.48 19.07 0.11
CA GLU A 131 7.15 19.37 -0.42
C GLU A 131 6.25 18.17 -0.11
N GLU A 132 5.05 18.42 0.41
CA GLU A 132 4.20 17.40 1.00
C GLU A 132 2.74 17.59 0.54
N ASP A 133 2.05 16.47 0.25
CA ASP A 133 0.61 16.44 0.01
C ASP A 133 -0.06 15.73 1.20
N SER A 134 -0.59 16.53 2.14
CA SER A 134 -1.19 16.01 3.37
C SER A 134 -2.45 15.18 3.10
N ASP A 135 -3.21 15.53 2.06
CA ASP A 135 -4.45 14.81 1.70
C ASP A 135 -4.08 13.43 1.14
N SER A 136 -3.07 13.35 0.28
CA SER A 136 -2.51 12.09 -0.18
C SER A 136 -1.96 11.25 0.97
N GLN A 137 -1.17 11.85 1.86
CA GLN A 137 -0.57 11.16 3.01
C GLN A 137 -1.63 10.57 3.94
N ALA A 138 -2.73 11.29 4.18
CA ALA A 138 -3.84 10.81 4.98
C ALA A 138 -4.54 9.60 4.36
N VAL A 139 -4.54 9.48 3.02
CA VAL A 139 -5.22 8.39 2.31
C VAL A 139 -4.30 7.18 2.09
N TRP A 140 -3.03 7.40 1.76
CA TRP A 140 -2.12 6.35 1.26
C TRP A 140 -0.95 6.03 2.19
N GLY A 141 -0.79 6.77 3.29
CA GLY A 141 0.39 6.72 4.14
C GLY A 141 1.52 7.63 3.63
N VAL A 142 2.60 7.76 4.38
CA VAL A 142 3.71 8.68 4.03
C VAL A 142 4.81 7.93 3.30
N ARG A 143 5.25 8.44 2.15
CA ARG A 143 6.42 7.91 1.43
C ARG A 143 7.31 9.00 0.89
N GLU A 144 8.59 8.93 1.25
CA GLU A 144 9.59 9.97 1.00
C GLU A 144 10.45 9.68 -0.22
N LEU A 145 10.55 10.63 -1.16
CA LEU A 145 11.49 10.59 -2.28
C LEU A 145 12.50 11.73 -2.18
N ILE A 146 13.78 11.42 -2.38
CA ILE A 146 14.83 12.43 -2.53
C ILE A 146 15.30 12.40 -3.99
N LEU A 147 15.04 13.48 -4.72
CA LEU A 147 15.51 13.67 -6.08
C LEU A 147 16.99 14.02 -6.09
N GLU A 148 17.73 13.41 -7.01
CA GLU A 148 19.16 13.65 -7.23
C GLU A 148 19.37 14.03 -8.70
N PRO A 149 19.27 15.32 -9.05
CA PRO A 149 19.42 15.79 -10.43
C PRO A 149 20.85 15.57 -10.92
N GLU A 150 21.01 15.24 -12.21
CA GLU A 150 22.32 15.04 -12.83
C GLU A 150 23.09 16.35 -13.00
N ASP A 151 22.38 17.46 -13.21
CA ASP A 151 22.94 18.79 -13.39
C ASP A 151 23.07 19.57 -12.08
N ILE A 152 24.02 20.52 -12.03
CA ILE A 152 24.13 21.46 -10.92
C ILE A 152 22.98 22.47 -11.00
N ILE A 153 22.01 22.28 -10.12
CA ILE A 153 20.86 23.18 -9.99
C ILE A 153 20.95 24.05 -8.73
N GLY A 154 20.28 25.20 -8.75
CA GLY A 154 20.14 26.08 -7.59
C GLY A 154 19.01 25.63 -6.64
N GLY A 155 19.00 26.14 -5.40
CA GLY A 155 17.99 25.76 -4.41
C GLY A 155 16.55 26.06 -4.82
N ALA A 156 16.32 27.19 -5.51
CA ALA A 156 14.99 27.54 -6.00
C ALA A 156 14.49 26.57 -7.11
N GLU A 157 15.40 26.11 -7.96
CA GLU A 157 15.11 25.11 -9.00
C GLU A 157 14.87 23.74 -8.38
N ALA A 158 15.63 23.38 -7.35
CA ALA A 158 15.44 22.14 -6.58
C ALA A 158 14.05 22.07 -5.92
N THR A 159 13.59 23.18 -5.32
CA THR A 159 12.22 23.27 -4.80
C THR A 159 11.18 23.12 -5.90
N ALA A 160 11.37 23.78 -7.06
CA ALA A 160 10.44 23.64 -8.18
C ALA A 160 10.36 22.20 -8.70
N LEU A 161 11.50 21.51 -8.84
CA LEU A 161 11.53 20.09 -9.23
C LEU A 161 10.82 19.18 -8.22
N ALA A 162 10.98 19.43 -6.92
CA ALA A 162 10.26 18.69 -5.89
C ALA A 162 8.74 18.91 -5.99
N GLN A 163 8.30 20.14 -6.27
CA GLN A 163 6.87 20.47 -6.46
C GLN A 163 6.29 19.79 -7.71
N ASP A 164 7.00 19.86 -8.84
CA ASP A 164 6.57 19.24 -10.09
C ASP A 164 6.48 17.70 -9.93
N ALA A 165 7.49 17.09 -9.30
CA ALA A 165 7.48 15.66 -9.01
C ALA A 165 6.35 15.27 -8.05
N LEU A 166 6.07 16.09 -7.02
CA LEU A 166 4.99 15.83 -6.07
C LEU A 166 3.64 15.86 -6.79
N ALA A 167 3.41 16.85 -7.64
CA ALA A 167 2.19 16.95 -8.44
C ALA A 167 1.96 15.71 -9.34
N GLU A 168 3.04 15.07 -9.79
CA GLU A 168 2.97 13.88 -10.64
C GLU A 168 2.88 12.56 -9.86
N LEU A 169 3.49 12.49 -8.67
CA LEU A 169 3.73 11.23 -7.94
C LEU A 169 2.94 11.12 -6.63
N ALA A 170 2.24 12.16 -6.19
CA ALA A 170 1.52 12.14 -4.92
C ALA A 170 0.38 11.10 -4.89
N GLN A 171 -0.07 10.56 -6.02
CA GLN A 171 -1.14 9.55 -6.05
C GLN A 171 -0.67 8.24 -6.69
N PRO A 172 -1.23 7.09 -6.27
CA PRO A 172 -0.99 5.81 -6.93
C PRO A 172 -1.35 5.88 -8.41
N ARG A 173 -0.44 5.45 -9.28
CA ARG A 173 -0.68 5.44 -10.72
C ARG A 173 -1.34 4.15 -11.16
N VAL A 174 -2.17 4.29 -12.19
CA VAL A 174 -2.80 3.18 -12.87
C VAL A 174 -1.97 2.82 -14.08
N TRP A 175 -1.42 1.61 -14.10
CA TRP A 175 -0.83 1.07 -15.31
C TRP A 175 -1.85 0.21 -16.05
N ARG A 176 -1.99 0.49 -17.33
CA ARG A 176 -2.80 -0.30 -18.25
C ARG A 176 -1.90 -0.92 -19.30
N GLY A 177 -2.17 -2.18 -19.64
CA GLY A 177 -1.56 -2.81 -20.79
C GLY A 177 -2.43 -3.91 -21.35
N ASP A 178 -2.01 -4.43 -22.50
CA ASP A 178 -2.64 -5.56 -23.15
C ASP A 178 -2.06 -6.87 -22.62
N VAL A 179 -2.86 -7.94 -22.69
CA VAL A 179 -2.41 -9.28 -22.37
C VAL A 179 -2.70 -10.21 -23.54
N ASP A 180 -1.68 -10.96 -23.97
CA ASP A 180 -1.78 -12.00 -24.98
C ASP A 180 -2.50 -13.26 -24.45
N PHE A 181 -3.74 -13.09 -23.97
CA PHE A 181 -4.62 -14.21 -23.62
C PHE A 181 -5.85 -14.22 -24.52
N ALA A 182 -6.43 -15.41 -24.70
CA ALA A 182 -7.70 -15.56 -25.39
C ALA A 182 -8.77 -14.70 -24.70
N ALA A 183 -9.54 -13.94 -25.48
CA ALA A 183 -10.57 -12.99 -25.04
C ALA A 183 -11.73 -13.57 -24.20
N THR A 184 -11.65 -14.86 -23.83
CA THR A 184 -12.64 -15.63 -23.06
C THR A 184 -12.19 -15.94 -21.62
N ALA A 185 -11.06 -15.41 -21.15
CA ALA A 185 -10.64 -15.57 -19.77
C ALA A 185 -11.57 -14.79 -18.82
N LYS A 186 -12.05 -15.45 -17.76
CA LYS A 186 -12.80 -14.81 -16.68
C LYS A 186 -11.97 -13.70 -16.02
N PRO A 187 -12.58 -12.63 -15.49
CA PRO A 187 -11.86 -11.59 -14.78
C PRO A 187 -11.14 -12.19 -13.57
N VAL A 188 -9.92 -11.69 -13.30
CA VAL A 188 -9.13 -12.08 -12.13
C VAL A 188 -8.56 -10.82 -11.50
N LEU A 189 -8.88 -10.61 -10.23
CA LEU A 189 -8.26 -9.59 -9.38
C LEU A 189 -7.22 -10.26 -8.49
N LYS A 190 -5.94 -10.02 -8.78
CA LYS A 190 -4.82 -10.40 -7.92
C LYS A 190 -4.59 -9.29 -6.88
N VAL A 191 -4.50 -9.68 -5.62
CA VAL A 191 -4.26 -8.78 -4.49
C VAL A 191 -2.97 -9.19 -3.80
N GLU A 192 -2.10 -8.21 -3.56
CA GLU A 192 -0.87 -8.36 -2.80
C GLU A 192 -0.92 -7.44 -1.58
N VAL A 193 -0.63 -8.02 -0.43
CA VAL A 193 -0.68 -7.40 0.88
C VAL A 193 0.73 -7.35 1.42
N GLU A 194 1.16 -6.18 1.87
CA GLU A 194 2.44 -6.00 2.55
C GLU A 194 2.21 -6.00 4.06
N GLY A 195 3.00 -6.79 4.80
CA GLY A 195 2.90 -6.81 6.26
C GLY A 195 3.45 -5.51 6.85
N TYR A 196 2.82 -5.00 7.91
CA TYR A 196 3.28 -3.76 8.52
C TYR A 196 4.73 -3.78 9.03
N PRO A 197 5.27 -4.90 9.57
CA PRO A 197 6.68 -5.01 9.92
C PRO A 197 7.65 -4.77 8.76
N ALA A 198 7.22 -5.03 7.51
CA ALA A 198 8.00 -4.83 6.30
C ALA A 198 7.83 -3.42 5.70
N THR A 199 6.67 -2.79 5.90
CA THR A 199 6.44 -1.39 5.53
C THR A 199 7.18 -0.45 6.50
N LEU A 200 7.70 0.68 6.01
CA LEU A 200 8.25 1.74 6.87
C LEU A 200 7.20 2.35 7.84
N ASP A 201 5.93 1.92 7.78
CA ASP A 201 4.82 2.29 8.67
C ASP A 201 4.86 1.61 10.05
N VAL A 202 5.89 0.82 10.37
CA VAL A 202 6.13 0.29 11.74
C VAL A 202 6.02 1.37 12.82
N LYS A 203 6.40 2.62 12.51
CA LYS A 203 6.25 3.76 13.44
C LYS A 203 4.81 4.04 13.85
N HIS A 204 3.82 3.69 13.03
CA HIS A 204 2.40 3.90 13.33
C HIS A 204 1.72 2.68 13.95
N HIS A 205 2.30 1.48 13.84
CA HIS A 205 1.72 0.25 14.42
C HIS A 205 2.18 -0.01 15.86
N ASN A 206 3.33 0.55 16.29
CA ASN A 206 3.91 0.28 17.62
C ASN A 206 3.65 1.37 18.69
N ASP A 207 2.93 2.46 18.38
CA ASP A 207 2.63 3.53 19.36
C ASP A 207 1.42 3.22 20.28
N THR A 208 1.29 1.96 20.70
CA THR A 208 0.40 1.52 21.79
C THR A 208 1.17 0.95 22.98
N SER A 209 2.25 1.61 23.39
CA SER A 209 2.74 1.50 24.77
C SER A 209 2.87 2.87 25.43
N THR A 210 1.74 3.40 25.91
CA THR A 210 1.77 4.29 27.07
C THR A 210 2.32 3.51 28.26
N ALA A 211 3.61 3.67 28.54
CA ALA A 211 4.12 3.51 29.90
C ALA A 211 4.24 4.91 30.51
N THR A 212 3.36 5.14 31.47
CA THR A 212 3.17 6.28 32.34
C THR A 212 4.46 6.97 32.74
N GLN A 213 4.41 8.30 32.65
CA GLN A 213 5.31 9.22 33.31
C GLN A 213 5.10 9.11 34.83
N ASP A 214 5.88 8.26 35.51
CA ASP A 214 6.02 8.37 36.96
C ASP A 214 7.18 9.33 37.24
N ALA A 215 6.80 10.59 37.46
CA ALA A 215 7.58 11.52 38.26
C ALA A 215 7.19 11.30 39.73
N ASP A 216 8.03 10.58 40.46
CA ASP A 216 8.47 10.86 41.84
C ASP A 216 9.54 9.84 42.29
#